data_AF-A0A3C0CIZ9-F1
#
_entry.id   AF-A0A3C0CIZ9-F1
#
_cell.length_a   1.000
_cell.length_b   1.000
_cell.length_c   1.000
_cell.angle_alpha   90.00
_cell.angle_beta   90.00
_cell.angle_gamma   90.00
#
_symmetry.space_group_name_H-M   'P 1'
#
loop_
_entity.id
_entity.type
_entity.pdbx_description
1 polymer ?
#
loop_
_entity_poly.entity_id
_entity_poly.type
_entity_poly.pdbx_seq_one_letter_code
_entity_poly.pdbx_strand_id
1 'polypeptide(L)'
;RIQTDAFLRAQGRTDVYVAGDNVFYVPEGEERPVPQMVENAESSAETVAHNIVAEITGEGEREKYAPKFHGAMLSIGGRYGVAYVGSAKRKISLASFFAMFVKHFVYVIYFIQVLGWNKVFSYVKHEFFTVRHCRSFLGGHFSNRTPSFMLVPLRVFFGAFWIYEGIEKIGEGWFGSPKLAAYFKSAADVFNTLAYGAAAGGGGDATSSATAASNAAAAAKPAGQLLANWNILGMFHVIFVKTTDYAVKIHFSLMDWFNGTFVTGSEGSQMFFQEFVVISEILLGVLLILGLFTFLSSAFSLALQAMFLMSTGMYLSTWWMLVAAVALLFGAGHTLGLDYYVIPALKKHWKNVRFVRKLYIYND
;
A
#
# COMPACT_ATOMS: atom_id res chain seq x y z
N ARG A 1 -22.00 22.59 -42.16
CA ARG A 1 -22.93 21.47 -41.90
C ARG A 1 -23.79 21.30 -43.15
N ILE A 2 -24.07 20.07 -43.57
CA ILE A 2 -24.77 19.70 -44.80
C ILE A 2 -26.23 19.42 -44.44
N GLN A 3 -27.18 20.04 -45.14
CA GLN A 3 -28.60 19.84 -44.92
C GLN A 3 -29.00 18.41 -45.27
N THR A 4 -29.68 17.72 -44.34
CA THR A 4 -30.12 16.34 -44.52
C THR A 4 -31.64 16.20 -44.46
N ASP A 5 -32.16 15.14 -45.08
CA ASP A 5 -33.52 14.67 -44.84
C ASP A 5 -33.66 13.96 -43.48
N ALA A 6 -34.86 13.47 -43.16
CA ALA A 6 -35.17 12.76 -41.92
C ALA A 6 -34.47 11.39 -41.80
N PHE A 7 -33.85 10.89 -42.87
CA PHE A 7 -33.13 9.62 -42.91
C PHE A 7 -31.60 9.82 -42.98
N LEU A 8 -31.14 11.07 -42.78
CA LEU A 8 -29.74 11.50 -42.82
C LEU A 8 -29.08 11.43 -44.20
N ARG A 9 -29.84 11.52 -45.28
CA ARG A 9 -29.30 11.69 -46.63
C ARG A 9 -29.07 13.16 -46.95
N ALA A 10 -28.02 13.46 -47.70
CA ALA A 10 -27.75 14.82 -48.17
C ALA A 10 -28.92 15.30 -49.06
N GLN A 11 -29.37 16.53 -48.84
CA GLN A 11 -30.51 17.08 -49.59
C GLN A 11 -30.24 17.05 -51.10
N GLY A 12 -31.20 16.50 -51.87
CA GLY A 12 -31.08 16.36 -53.32
C GLY A 12 -30.26 15.14 -53.78
N ARG A 13 -29.81 14.28 -52.85
CA ARG A 13 -29.08 13.04 -53.15
C ARG A 13 -29.75 11.85 -52.46
N THR A 14 -29.79 10.71 -53.14
CA THR A 14 -30.28 9.44 -52.58
C THR A 14 -29.16 8.50 -52.19
N ASP A 15 -27.95 8.75 -52.70
CA ASP A 15 -26.76 7.90 -52.62
C ASP A 15 -25.74 8.36 -51.56
N VAL A 16 -26.02 9.47 -50.87
CA VAL A 16 -25.06 10.10 -49.95
C VAL A 16 -25.69 10.28 -48.57
N TYR A 17 -25.11 9.62 -47.56
CA TYR A 17 -25.47 9.76 -46.15
C TYR A 17 -24.47 10.65 -45.41
N VAL A 18 -24.95 11.40 -44.41
CA VAL A 18 -24.14 12.32 -43.61
C VAL A 18 -24.32 11.97 -42.13
N ALA A 19 -23.21 11.88 -41.39
CA ALA A 19 -23.19 11.59 -39.96
C ALA A 19 -22.28 12.57 -39.19
N GLY A 20 -22.44 12.61 -37.86
CA GLY A 20 -21.59 13.39 -36.96
C GLY A 20 -21.79 14.90 -37.08
N ASP A 21 -20.70 15.64 -36.85
CA ASP A 21 -20.69 17.11 -36.80
C ASP A 21 -21.05 17.77 -38.14
N ASN A 22 -21.00 17.00 -39.23
CA ASN A 22 -21.37 17.44 -40.57
C ASN A 22 -22.88 17.55 -40.76
N VAL A 23 -23.70 16.82 -40.00
CA VAL A 23 -25.17 16.80 -40.16
C VAL A 23 -25.75 18.17 -39.87
N PHE A 24 -26.63 18.69 -40.74
CA PHE A 24 -27.54 19.79 -40.43
C PHE A 24 -28.98 19.26 -40.53
N TYR A 25 -29.54 18.93 -39.37
CA TYR A 25 -30.91 18.43 -39.23
C TYR A 25 -31.57 19.12 -38.05
N VAL A 26 -32.83 19.55 -38.23
CA VAL A 26 -33.69 20.13 -37.20
C VAL A 26 -34.74 19.08 -36.86
N PRO A 27 -34.71 18.47 -35.67
CA PRO A 27 -35.71 17.47 -35.27
C PRO A 27 -37.13 18.02 -35.27
N GLU A 28 -38.11 17.15 -35.51
CA GLU A 28 -39.53 17.53 -35.47
C GLU A 28 -39.90 18.12 -34.09
N GLY A 29 -40.43 19.34 -34.08
CA GLY A 29 -40.81 20.06 -32.85
C GLY A 29 -39.72 20.92 -32.22
N GLU A 30 -38.52 20.97 -32.81
CA GLU A 30 -37.42 21.82 -32.34
C GLU A 30 -37.17 22.99 -33.31
N GLU A 31 -36.69 24.13 -32.79
CA GLU A 31 -36.35 25.30 -33.61
C GLU A 31 -34.89 25.31 -34.07
N ARG A 32 -34.04 24.48 -33.47
CA ARG A 32 -32.58 24.53 -33.63
C ARG A 32 -32.03 23.21 -34.16
N PRO A 33 -30.96 23.24 -34.96
CA PRO A 33 -30.34 22.02 -35.44
C PRO A 33 -29.68 21.26 -34.28
N VAL A 34 -29.55 19.95 -34.47
CA VAL A 34 -28.90 19.07 -33.48
C VAL A 34 -27.52 19.60 -33.06
N PRO A 35 -27.12 19.50 -31.78
CA PRO A 35 -25.82 19.97 -31.32
C PRO A 35 -24.68 19.08 -31.85
N GLN A 36 -23.48 19.65 -31.96
CA GLN A 36 -22.25 18.96 -32.34
C GLN A 36 -21.65 18.27 -31.11
N MET A 37 -22.16 17.09 -30.79
CA MET A 37 -21.74 16.29 -29.63
C MET A 37 -21.47 14.85 -30.05
N VAL A 38 -20.69 14.13 -29.24
CA VAL A 38 -20.40 12.71 -29.48
C VAL A 38 -21.68 11.88 -29.56
N GLU A 39 -22.66 12.13 -28.68
CA GLU A 39 -23.98 11.46 -28.73
C GLU A 39 -24.71 11.68 -30.06
N ASN A 40 -24.55 12.86 -30.69
CA ASN A 40 -25.11 13.13 -32.01
C ASN A 40 -24.44 12.25 -33.06
N ALA A 41 -23.11 12.15 -33.01
CA ALA A 41 -22.34 11.32 -33.93
C ALA A 41 -22.70 9.84 -33.81
N GLU A 42 -22.79 9.30 -32.58
CA GLU A 42 -23.17 7.90 -32.33
C GLU A 42 -24.58 7.60 -32.85
N SER A 43 -25.57 8.40 -32.44
CA SER A 43 -26.96 8.20 -32.88
C SER A 43 -27.09 8.34 -34.41
N SER A 44 -26.39 9.31 -35.02
CA SER A 44 -26.44 9.47 -36.48
C SER A 44 -25.75 8.33 -37.22
N ALA A 45 -24.67 7.77 -36.68
CA ALA A 45 -23.96 6.66 -37.29
C ALA A 45 -24.80 5.38 -37.27
N GLU A 46 -25.51 5.12 -36.17
CA GLU A 46 -26.43 3.98 -36.04
C GLU A 46 -27.58 4.08 -37.08
N THR A 47 -28.26 5.22 -37.14
CA THR A 47 -29.35 5.43 -38.11
C THR A 47 -28.87 5.36 -39.57
N VAL A 48 -27.69 5.94 -39.88
CA VAL A 48 -27.10 5.84 -41.23
C VAL A 48 -26.78 4.40 -41.59
N ALA A 49 -26.14 3.65 -40.68
CA ALA A 49 -25.80 2.25 -40.91
C ALA A 49 -27.04 1.39 -41.16
N HIS A 50 -28.08 1.56 -40.33
CA HIS A 50 -29.36 0.87 -40.50
C HIS A 50 -29.99 1.18 -41.87
N ASN A 51 -30.03 2.46 -42.26
CA ASN A 51 -30.64 2.90 -43.51
C ASN A 51 -29.88 2.42 -44.75
N ILE A 52 -28.54 2.39 -44.70
CA ILE A 52 -27.72 1.81 -45.77
C ILE A 52 -27.98 0.31 -45.89
N VAL A 53 -28.05 -0.42 -44.77
CA VAL A 53 -28.33 -1.86 -44.79
C VAL A 53 -29.70 -2.13 -45.40
N ALA A 54 -30.76 -1.44 -44.94
CA ALA A 54 -32.11 -1.59 -45.47
C ALA A 54 -32.19 -1.27 -46.98
N GLU A 55 -31.41 -0.29 -47.44
CA GLU A 55 -31.35 0.06 -48.86
C GLU A 55 -30.60 -0.97 -49.73
N ILE A 56 -29.55 -1.59 -49.19
CA ILE A 56 -28.78 -2.63 -49.89
C ILE A 56 -29.54 -3.95 -49.95
N THR A 57 -30.17 -4.36 -48.84
CA THR A 57 -30.87 -5.64 -48.76
C THR A 57 -32.26 -5.59 -49.39
N GLY A 58 -32.88 -4.41 -49.45
CA GLY A 58 -34.29 -4.26 -49.81
C GLY A 58 -35.25 -4.82 -48.76
N GLU A 59 -34.73 -5.21 -47.59
CA GLU A 59 -35.47 -5.78 -46.47
C GLU A 59 -35.44 -4.80 -45.30
N GLY A 60 -36.62 -4.42 -44.80
CA GLY A 60 -36.79 -3.48 -43.69
C GLY A 60 -37.18 -2.07 -44.14
N GLU A 61 -37.68 -1.27 -43.18
CA GLU A 61 -38.04 0.13 -43.40
C GLU A 61 -36.90 1.06 -42.96
N ARG A 62 -36.74 2.20 -43.64
CA ARG A 62 -35.76 3.20 -43.22
C ARG A 62 -36.18 3.79 -41.86
N GLU A 63 -35.21 3.93 -40.97
CA GLU A 63 -35.38 4.53 -39.66
C GLU A 63 -35.22 6.05 -39.73
N LYS A 64 -36.18 6.78 -39.18
CA LYS A 64 -36.11 8.23 -39.03
C LYS A 64 -35.17 8.61 -37.90
N TYR A 65 -34.35 9.62 -38.14
CA TYR A 65 -33.40 10.13 -37.16
C TYR A 65 -34.10 10.95 -36.06
N ALA A 66 -34.10 10.41 -34.84
CA ALA A 66 -34.69 11.05 -33.66
C ALA A 66 -33.74 10.96 -32.45
N PRO A 67 -32.68 11.79 -32.40
CA PRO A 67 -31.65 11.69 -31.38
C PRO A 67 -32.17 12.12 -30.00
N LYS A 68 -31.67 11.46 -28.94
CA LYS A 68 -31.95 11.81 -27.55
C LYS A 68 -30.65 12.19 -26.85
N PHE A 69 -30.58 13.42 -26.35
CA PHE A 69 -29.39 13.95 -25.69
C PHE A 69 -29.49 13.84 -24.15
N HIS A 70 -28.50 13.19 -23.55
CA HIS A 70 -28.48 12.88 -22.12
C HIS A 70 -27.87 13.97 -21.26
N GLY A 71 -27.16 14.94 -21.87
CA GLY A 71 -26.64 16.08 -21.14
C GLY A 71 -25.31 16.59 -21.66
N ALA A 72 -24.67 17.40 -20.83
CA ALA A 72 -23.32 17.90 -21.09
C ALA A 72 -22.50 17.92 -19.80
N MET A 73 -21.20 17.73 -19.96
CA MET A 73 -20.23 17.74 -18.87
C MET A 73 -19.07 18.63 -19.26
N LEU A 74 -18.68 19.52 -18.36
CA LEU A 74 -17.56 20.43 -18.54
C LEU A 74 -16.59 20.25 -17.37
N SER A 75 -15.36 19.80 -17.67
CA SER A 75 -14.29 19.73 -16.67
C SER A 75 -13.44 21.00 -16.66
N ILE A 76 -13.12 21.49 -15.47
CA ILE A 76 -12.21 22.60 -15.21
C ILE A 76 -10.95 22.01 -14.55
N GLY A 77 -9.99 21.62 -15.39
CA GLY A 77 -8.81 20.87 -14.96
C GLY A 77 -9.15 19.43 -14.53
N GLY A 78 -8.31 18.85 -13.66
CA GLY A 78 -8.44 17.46 -13.22
C GLY A 78 -9.29 17.24 -11.96
N ARG A 79 -9.72 18.31 -11.26
CA ARG A 79 -10.42 18.21 -9.97
C ARG A 79 -11.84 18.75 -9.96
N TYR A 80 -12.13 19.72 -10.83
CA TYR A 80 -13.39 20.43 -10.81
C TYR A 80 -14.13 20.22 -12.13
N GLY A 81 -15.45 20.30 -12.06
CA GLY A 81 -16.31 20.17 -13.22
C GLY A 81 -17.75 20.46 -12.88
N VAL A 82 -18.56 20.62 -13.90
CA VAL A 82 -20.02 20.74 -13.79
C VAL A 82 -20.64 19.79 -14.80
N ALA A 83 -21.68 19.09 -14.37
CA ALA A 83 -22.39 18.16 -15.23
C ALA A 83 -23.89 18.44 -15.13
N TYR A 84 -24.56 18.47 -16.26
CA TYR A 84 -26.01 18.51 -16.35
C TYR A 84 -26.45 17.30 -17.14
N VAL A 85 -26.81 16.23 -16.43
CA VAL A 85 -26.96 14.88 -16.99
C VAL A 85 -28.26 14.22 -16.54
N GLY A 86 -28.84 13.38 -17.38
CA GLY A 86 -30.05 12.62 -17.06
C GLY A 86 -30.86 12.23 -18.30
N SER A 87 -32.14 11.98 -18.11
CA SER A 87 -33.09 11.72 -19.20
C SER A 87 -33.64 13.03 -19.76
N ALA A 88 -34.19 13.01 -20.97
CA ALA A 88 -34.88 14.16 -21.57
C ALA A 88 -35.93 14.79 -20.64
N LYS A 89 -36.58 13.98 -19.77
CA LYS A 89 -37.62 14.45 -18.83
C LYS A 89 -37.08 14.91 -17.46
N ARG A 90 -35.90 14.46 -17.05
CA ARG A 90 -35.31 14.77 -15.74
C ARG A 90 -33.78 14.82 -15.86
N LYS A 91 -33.23 16.02 -15.75
CA LYS A 91 -31.79 16.29 -15.74
C LYS A 91 -31.39 16.81 -14.36
N ILE A 92 -30.21 16.39 -13.90
CA ILE A 92 -29.68 16.73 -12.59
C ILE A 92 -28.38 17.51 -12.81
N SER A 93 -28.24 18.61 -12.07
CA SER A 93 -27.01 19.37 -12.01
C SER A 93 -26.10 18.78 -10.93
N LEU A 94 -24.92 18.33 -11.32
CA LEU A 94 -23.89 17.80 -10.42
C LEU A 94 -22.69 18.76 -10.40
N ALA A 95 -22.15 18.96 -9.20
CA ALA A 95 -20.99 19.82 -8.99
C ALA A 95 -19.73 19.00 -8.69
N SER A 96 -18.61 19.51 -9.20
CA SER A 96 -17.23 19.11 -8.91
C SER A 96 -17.02 17.60 -8.85
N PHE A 97 -16.90 17.01 -7.66
CA PHE A 97 -16.56 15.60 -7.48
C PHE A 97 -17.52 14.67 -8.24
N PHE A 98 -18.84 14.87 -8.08
CA PHE A 98 -19.83 14.04 -8.76
C PHE A 98 -19.85 14.26 -10.26
N ALA A 99 -19.60 15.49 -10.73
CA ALA A 99 -19.48 15.77 -12.16
C ALA A 99 -18.26 15.08 -12.79
N MET A 100 -17.10 15.14 -12.11
CA MET A 100 -15.89 14.45 -12.54
C MET A 100 -16.05 12.93 -12.50
N PHE A 101 -16.69 12.40 -11.45
CA PHE A 101 -17.02 10.98 -11.35
C PHE A 101 -17.85 10.51 -12.55
N VAL A 102 -18.96 11.19 -12.85
CA VAL A 102 -19.82 10.84 -13.99
C VAL A 102 -19.04 10.95 -15.31
N LYS A 103 -18.25 12.01 -15.52
CA LYS A 103 -17.40 12.16 -16.70
C LYS A 103 -16.52 10.94 -16.91
N HIS A 104 -15.76 10.54 -15.89
CA HIS A 104 -14.84 9.43 -16.02
C HIS A 104 -15.56 8.08 -16.14
N PHE A 105 -16.70 7.91 -15.47
CA PHE A 105 -17.53 6.70 -15.56
C PHE A 105 -18.08 6.49 -16.98
N VAL A 106 -18.62 7.54 -17.59
CA VAL A 106 -19.11 7.52 -18.97
C VAL A 106 -17.97 7.18 -19.94
N TYR A 107 -16.77 7.77 -19.75
CA TYR A 107 -15.61 7.45 -20.60
C TYR A 107 -15.17 5.99 -20.47
N VAL A 108 -15.26 5.38 -19.28
CA VAL A 108 -14.98 3.95 -19.11
C VAL A 108 -15.94 3.11 -19.93
N ILE A 109 -17.25 3.42 -19.89
CA ILE A 109 -18.27 2.72 -20.70
C ILE A 109 -17.96 2.88 -22.20
N TYR A 110 -17.63 4.09 -22.66
CA TYR A 110 -17.26 4.32 -24.05
C TYR A 110 -16.03 3.52 -24.48
N PHE A 111 -14.99 3.46 -23.63
CA PHE A 111 -13.81 2.64 -23.95
C PHE A 111 -14.12 1.15 -23.99
N ILE A 112 -15.04 0.64 -23.15
CA ILE A 112 -15.50 -0.75 -23.23
C ILE A 112 -16.16 -1.02 -24.59
N GLN A 113 -17.03 -0.12 -25.06
CA GLN A 113 -17.77 -0.27 -26.31
C GLN A 113 -16.88 -0.20 -27.56
N VAL A 114 -15.89 0.70 -27.58
CA VAL A 114 -15.12 1.00 -28.81
C VAL A 114 -13.77 0.28 -28.86
N LEU A 115 -13.03 0.24 -27.74
CA LEU A 115 -11.62 -0.19 -27.74
C LEU A 115 -11.32 -1.36 -26.78
N GLY A 116 -12.33 -1.87 -26.08
CA GLY A 116 -12.22 -2.98 -25.15
C GLY A 116 -11.37 -2.72 -23.90
N TRP A 117 -11.11 -3.81 -23.16
CA TRP A 117 -10.59 -3.76 -21.79
C TRP A 117 -9.20 -3.13 -21.65
N ASN A 118 -8.31 -3.33 -22.63
CA ASN A 118 -6.94 -2.80 -22.58
C ASN A 118 -6.92 -1.27 -22.47
N LYS A 119 -7.82 -0.58 -23.19
CA LYS A 119 -7.92 0.88 -23.12
C LYS A 119 -8.56 1.36 -21.84
N VAL A 120 -9.53 0.62 -21.30
CA VAL A 120 -10.11 0.90 -19.98
C VAL A 120 -9.02 0.90 -18.91
N PHE A 121 -8.20 -0.15 -18.85
CA PHE A 121 -7.12 -0.24 -17.87
C PHE A 121 -6.10 0.89 -18.02
N SER A 122 -5.70 1.19 -19.26
CA SER A 122 -4.80 2.31 -19.56
C SER A 122 -5.39 3.64 -19.10
N TYR A 123 -6.66 3.91 -19.40
CA TYR A 123 -7.36 5.12 -19.01
C TYR A 123 -7.47 5.28 -17.48
N VAL A 124 -7.95 4.25 -16.78
CA VAL A 124 -8.06 4.24 -15.30
C VAL A 124 -6.69 4.49 -14.66
N LYS A 125 -5.64 3.84 -15.15
CA LYS A 125 -4.27 4.05 -14.67
C LYS A 125 -3.78 5.49 -14.89
N HIS A 126 -4.04 6.07 -16.07
CA HIS A 126 -3.58 7.41 -16.41
C HIS A 126 -4.35 8.51 -15.67
N GLU A 127 -5.67 8.37 -15.59
CA GLU A 127 -6.56 9.44 -15.17
C GLU A 127 -6.84 9.44 -13.66
N PHE A 128 -6.68 8.30 -12.99
CA PHE A 128 -6.89 8.21 -11.54
C PHE A 128 -5.59 8.10 -10.76
N PHE A 129 -4.68 7.24 -11.21
CA PHE A 129 -3.54 6.81 -10.40
C PHE A 129 -2.23 7.54 -10.73
N THR A 130 -1.92 7.75 -12.01
CA THR A 130 -0.61 8.29 -12.43
C THR A 130 -0.63 9.78 -12.77
N VAL A 131 -1.68 10.49 -12.37
CA VAL A 131 -1.81 11.94 -12.60
C VAL A 131 -0.71 12.69 -11.84
N ARG A 132 -0.01 13.59 -12.53
CA ARG A 132 1.04 14.42 -11.91
C ARG A 132 0.46 15.53 -11.03
N HIS A 133 1.21 15.89 -9.99
CA HIS A 133 0.93 17.02 -9.08
C HIS A 133 -0.37 16.87 -8.28
N CYS A 134 -0.75 15.65 -7.91
CA CYS A 134 -1.95 15.39 -7.11
C CYS A 134 -3.26 15.87 -7.77
N ARG A 135 -3.29 16.06 -9.10
CA ARG A 135 -4.42 16.69 -9.80
C ARG A 135 -5.59 15.74 -10.10
N SER A 136 -5.47 14.47 -9.74
CA SER A 136 -6.58 13.51 -9.82
C SER A 136 -7.78 14.02 -9.03
N PHE A 137 -9.00 13.80 -9.54
CA PHE A 137 -10.23 14.15 -8.84
C PHE A 137 -10.43 13.32 -7.56
N LEU A 138 -9.76 12.16 -7.45
CA LEU A 138 -9.69 11.34 -6.22
C LEU A 138 -8.69 11.87 -5.18
N GLY A 139 -7.96 12.94 -5.50
CA GLY A 139 -7.01 13.58 -4.59
C GLY A 139 -5.59 13.02 -4.66
N GLY A 140 -4.70 13.61 -3.85
CA GLY A 140 -3.25 13.35 -3.90
C GLY A 140 -2.84 11.95 -3.44
N HIS A 141 -3.61 11.33 -2.55
CA HIS A 141 -3.30 10.00 -2.01
C HIS A 141 -3.33 8.88 -3.07
N PHE A 142 -4.16 9.03 -4.10
CA PHE A 142 -4.25 8.07 -5.20
C PHE A 142 -3.40 8.48 -6.41
N SER A 143 -2.94 9.73 -6.46
CA SER A 143 -2.23 10.36 -7.58
C SER A 143 -0.71 10.11 -7.54
N ASN A 144 -0.28 8.89 -7.21
CA ASN A 144 1.12 8.50 -7.09
C ASN A 144 1.55 7.56 -8.23
N ARG A 145 2.76 7.76 -8.75
CA ARG A 145 3.35 6.93 -9.82
C ARG A 145 3.47 5.45 -9.42
N THR A 146 3.63 5.18 -8.13
CA THR A 146 3.63 3.86 -7.50
C THR A 146 2.41 3.79 -6.58
N PRO A 147 1.66 2.67 -6.52
CA PRO A 147 0.45 2.55 -5.70
C PRO A 147 0.79 2.41 -4.21
N SER A 148 1.38 3.45 -3.61
CA SER A 148 1.78 3.48 -2.20
C SER A 148 0.62 3.27 -1.23
N PHE A 149 -0.64 3.48 -1.67
CA PHE A 149 -1.83 3.13 -0.89
C PHE A 149 -1.91 1.63 -0.57
N MET A 150 -1.29 0.76 -1.38
CA MET A 150 -1.24 -0.68 -1.11
C MET A 150 -0.36 -1.03 0.10
N LEU A 151 0.47 -0.10 0.58
CA LEU A 151 1.24 -0.29 1.81
C LEU A 151 0.40 -0.02 3.06
N VAL A 152 -0.77 0.61 2.95
CA VAL A 152 -1.61 0.98 4.10
C VAL A 152 -2.11 -0.25 4.86
N PRO A 153 -2.65 -1.32 4.23
CA PRO A 153 -3.05 -2.52 4.96
C PRO A 153 -1.87 -3.16 5.70
N LEU A 154 -0.70 -3.26 5.06
CA LEU A 154 0.51 -3.78 5.69
C LEU A 154 0.94 -2.91 6.87
N ARG A 155 0.90 -1.58 6.72
CA ARG A 155 1.25 -0.61 7.76
C ARG A 155 0.36 -0.74 8.99
N VAL A 156 -0.96 -0.80 8.78
CA VAL A 156 -1.95 -0.92 9.85
C VAL A 156 -1.84 -2.28 10.53
N PHE A 157 -1.72 -3.37 9.76
CA PHE A 157 -1.57 -4.71 10.31
C PHE A 157 -0.28 -4.86 11.13
N PHE A 158 0.84 -4.37 10.58
CA PHE A 158 2.12 -4.40 11.27
C PHE A 158 2.10 -3.58 12.56
N GLY A 159 1.51 -2.38 12.53
CA GLY A 159 1.32 -1.56 13.72
C GLY A 159 0.42 -2.23 14.76
N ALA A 160 -0.69 -2.85 14.33
CA ALA A 160 -1.60 -3.58 15.22
C ALA A 160 -0.91 -4.76 15.90
N PHE A 161 -0.02 -5.47 15.20
CA PHE A 161 0.76 -6.56 15.77
C PHE A 161 1.71 -6.08 16.87
N TRP A 162 2.38 -4.94 16.69
CA TRP A 162 3.18 -4.33 17.75
C TRP A 162 2.37 -3.91 18.99
N ILE A 163 1.16 -3.37 18.80
CA ILE A 163 0.27 -3.07 19.92
C ILE A 163 -0.13 -4.36 20.63
N TYR A 164 -0.48 -5.40 19.88
CA TYR A 164 -0.85 -6.71 20.43
C TYR A 164 0.26 -7.28 21.32
N GLU A 165 1.49 -7.35 20.81
CA GLU A 165 2.68 -7.81 21.54
C GLU A 165 2.93 -7.02 22.83
N GLY A 166 2.79 -5.69 22.78
CA GLY A 166 2.96 -4.84 23.95
C GLY A 166 1.85 -5.05 25.00
N ILE A 167 0.60 -5.21 24.56
CA ILE A 167 -0.54 -5.48 25.46
C ILE A 167 -0.42 -6.86 26.12
N GLU A 168 0.02 -7.89 25.39
CA GLU A 168 0.26 -9.21 25.98
C GLU A 168 1.33 -9.14 27.08
N LYS A 169 2.44 -8.42 26.85
CA LYS A 169 3.47 -8.20 27.88
C LYS A 169 2.93 -7.43 29.10
N ILE A 170 1.99 -6.50 28.93
CA ILE A 170 1.28 -5.89 30.06
C ILE A 170 0.48 -6.95 30.82
N GLY A 171 -0.29 -7.79 30.12
CA GLY A 171 -1.11 -8.85 30.71
C GLY A 171 -0.28 -9.90 31.45
N GLU A 172 0.92 -10.18 30.96
CA GLU A 172 1.91 -11.04 31.61
C GLU A 172 2.55 -10.37 32.84
N GLY A 173 2.33 -9.09 33.10
CA GLY A 173 2.84 -8.42 34.30
C GLY A 173 4.30 -7.94 34.19
N TRP A 174 4.75 -7.55 32.99
CA TRP A 174 6.09 -7.00 32.76
C TRP A 174 6.34 -5.65 33.46
N PHE A 175 5.29 -4.97 33.95
CA PHE A 175 5.41 -3.76 34.78
C PHE A 175 5.51 -4.06 36.29
N GLY A 176 5.22 -5.29 36.73
CA GLY A 176 5.13 -5.62 38.15
C GLY A 176 6.37 -6.31 38.71
N SER A 177 7.14 -7.00 37.86
CA SER A 177 8.29 -7.79 38.32
C SER A 177 9.36 -7.92 37.23
N PRO A 178 10.64 -8.07 37.61
CA PRO A 178 11.73 -8.24 36.67
C PRO A 178 11.66 -9.62 36.00
N LYS A 179 11.32 -9.67 34.70
CA LYS A 179 11.19 -10.94 33.92
C LYS A 179 12.24 -11.13 32.84
N LEU A 180 12.79 -10.04 32.33
CA LEU A 180 13.73 -10.02 31.20
C LEU A 180 14.96 -10.95 31.35
N ALA A 181 15.60 -11.04 32.52
CA ALA A 181 16.76 -11.92 32.72
C ALA A 181 16.38 -13.41 32.64
N ALA A 182 15.26 -13.79 33.25
CA ALA A 182 14.72 -15.15 33.17
C ALA A 182 14.30 -15.49 31.72
N TYR A 183 13.73 -14.51 31.00
CA TYR A 183 13.34 -14.64 29.60
C TYR A 183 14.54 -14.82 28.66
N PHE A 184 15.61 -14.04 28.85
CA PHE A 184 16.83 -14.19 28.05
C PHE A 184 17.50 -15.53 28.30
N LYS A 185 17.55 -15.97 29.57
CA LYS A 185 18.11 -17.27 29.94
C LYS A 185 17.30 -18.41 29.34
N SER A 186 15.97 -18.42 29.50
CA SER A 186 15.12 -19.49 28.97
C SER A 186 15.22 -19.59 27.45
N ALA A 187 15.26 -18.45 26.75
CA ALA A 187 15.46 -18.41 25.32
C ALA A 187 16.85 -18.93 24.92
N ALA A 188 17.92 -18.47 25.57
CA ALA A 188 19.28 -18.92 25.29
C ALA A 188 19.47 -20.42 25.52
N ASP A 189 18.88 -20.97 26.59
CA ASP A 189 18.99 -22.39 26.93
C ASP A 189 18.43 -23.29 25.81
N VAL A 190 17.32 -22.90 25.15
CA VAL A 190 16.77 -23.66 24.01
C VAL A 190 17.77 -23.77 22.86
N PHE A 191 18.42 -22.66 22.49
CA PHE A 191 19.40 -22.66 21.40
C PHE A 191 20.71 -23.35 21.80
N ASN A 192 21.21 -23.07 23.00
CA ASN A 192 22.50 -23.58 23.48
C ASN A 192 22.47 -25.08 23.73
N THR A 193 21.38 -25.61 24.31
CA THR A 193 21.22 -27.06 24.52
C THR A 193 21.21 -27.83 23.21
N LEU A 194 20.57 -27.30 22.16
CA LEU A 194 20.53 -27.91 20.83
C LEU A 194 21.85 -27.74 20.07
N ALA A 195 22.54 -26.61 20.23
CA ALA A 195 23.78 -26.31 19.52
C ALA A 195 25.02 -27.00 20.13
N TYR A 196 25.07 -27.14 21.45
CA TYR A 196 26.27 -27.54 22.19
C TYR A 196 26.06 -28.69 23.19
N GLY A 197 24.82 -29.18 23.35
CA GLY A 197 24.48 -30.26 24.28
C GLY A 197 24.29 -29.82 25.73
N ALA A 198 23.67 -30.67 26.55
CA ALA A 198 23.28 -30.35 27.93
C ALA A 198 24.45 -30.03 28.89
N ALA A 199 25.70 -30.39 28.52
CA ALA A 199 26.89 -30.12 29.32
C ALA A 199 27.47 -28.70 29.14
N ALA A 200 26.95 -27.91 28.18
CA ALA A 200 27.43 -26.55 27.89
C ALA A 200 26.61 -25.44 28.59
N GLY A 201 25.69 -25.80 29.48
CA GLY A 201 24.85 -24.87 30.24
C GLY A 201 25.59 -24.26 31.43
N GLY A 202 26.58 -23.42 31.18
CA GLY A 202 27.30 -22.67 32.20
C GLY A 202 28.42 -21.87 31.58
N GLY A 203 28.38 -20.54 31.72
CA GLY A 203 29.42 -19.66 31.21
C GLY A 203 30.81 -20.07 31.71
N GLY A 204 31.73 -20.34 30.79
CA GLY A 204 33.11 -20.68 31.10
C GLY A 204 33.83 -21.27 29.89
N ASP A 205 34.77 -20.49 29.36
CA ASP A 205 35.90 -20.88 28.49
C ASP A 205 35.65 -21.86 27.33
N ALA A 206 35.46 -21.28 26.14
CA ALA A 206 35.80 -21.93 24.88
C ALA A 206 37.33 -21.96 24.69
N THR A 207 38.05 -22.61 25.59
CA THR A 207 39.40 -23.11 25.31
C THR A 207 39.59 -24.48 25.95
N SER A 208 39.90 -25.48 25.11
CA SER A 208 40.32 -26.84 25.47
C SER A 208 39.20 -27.85 25.72
N SER A 209 38.86 -28.63 24.69
CA SER A 209 39.07 -30.08 24.72
C SER A 209 38.57 -30.73 23.42
N ALA A 210 39.51 -30.97 22.51
CA ALA A 210 39.45 -32.17 21.70
C ALA A 210 39.55 -33.40 22.64
N THR A 211 38.98 -34.52 22.22
CA THR A 211 38.96 -35.86 22.84
C THR A 211 37.93 -36.14 23.95
N ALA A 212 36.79 -36.72 23.55
CA ALA A 212 36.28 -37.97 24.11
C ALA A 212 35.16 -38.52 23.21
N ALA A 213 35.43 -39.64 22.53
CA ALA A 213 34.42 -40.49 21.95
C ALA A 213 34.24 -41.71 22.88
N SER A 214 33.03 -41.93 23.41
CA SER A 214 32.41 -43.26 23.57
C SER A 214 31.15 -43.23 24.44
N ASN A 215 30.02 -43.57 23.81
CA ASN A 215 28.85 -44.33 24.27
C ASN A 215 28.19 -44.14 25.66
N ALA A 216 26.85 -44.13 25.56
CA ALA A 216 25.83 -44.55 26.53
C ALA A 216 25.32 -43.51 27.55
N ALA A 217 24.29 -42.77 27.13
CA ALA A 217 22.97 -42.86 27.76
C ALA A 217 21.95 -42.35 26.74
N ALA A 218 20.77 -42.98 26.69
CA ALA A 218 19.60 -42.41 26.04
C ALA A 218 19.18 -41.15 26.81
N ALA A 219 19.93 -40.06 26.65
CA ALA A 219 19.52 -38.75 27.09
C ALA A 219 18.27 -38.40 26.28
N ALA A 220 17.19 -38.08 26.98
CA ALA A 220 15.94 -37.63 26.39
C ALA A 220 16.26 -36.69 25.21
N LYS A 221 15.83 -37.08 24.00
CA LYS A 221 15.99 -36.23 22.82
C LYS A 221 15.50 -34.83 23.23
N PRO A 222 16.35 -33.79 23.14
CA PRO A 222 15.86 -32.45 23.40
C PRO A 222 14.68 -32.21 22.45
N ALA A 223 13.68 -31.46 22.89
CA ALA A 223 12.46 -31.19 22.13
C ALA A 223 12.74 -30.24 20.95
N GLY A 224 13.59 -30.67 20.02
CA GLY A 224 14.03 -29.93 18.86
C GLY A 224 15.22 -30.57 18.14
N GLN A 225 15.53 -30.06 16.95
CA GLN A 225 16.62 -30.47 16.09
C GLN A 225 17.48 -29.26 15.75
N LEU A 226 18.80 -29.37 15.89
CA LEU A 226 19.74 -28.41 15.33
C LEU A 226 19.79 -28.58 13.81
N LEU A 227 19.60 -27.49 13.07
CA LEU A 227 19.65 -27.48 11.61
C LEU A 227 20.96 -26.91 11.08
N ALA A 228 21.41 -25.81 11.66
CA ALA A 228 22.69 -25.19 11.33
C ALA A 228 23.27 -24.46 12.54
N ASN A 229 24.60 -24.51 12.68
CA ASN A 229 25.36 -23.70 13.62
C ASN A 229 26.57 -23.16 12.87
N TRP A 230 26.47 -21.91 12.43
CA TRP A 230 27.54 -21.26 11.66
C TRP A 230 28.29 -20.28 12.54
N ASN A 231 29.60 -20.49 12.66
CA ASN A 231 30.50 -19.53 13.26
C ASN A 231 31.11 -18.66 12.15
N ILE A 232 30.71 -17.39 12.09
CA ILE A 232 31.21 -16.42 11.13
C ILE A 232 32.26 -15.56 11.86
N LEU A 233 33.52 -15.75 11.46
CA LEU A 233 34.68 -14.95 11.90
C LEU A 233 34.92 -14.93 13.43
N GLY A 234 34.37 -15.90 14.19
CA GLY A 234 34.51 -15.96 15.65
C GLY A 234 33.71 -14.89 16.40
N MET A 235 32.96 -14.05 15.70
CA MET A 235 32.22 -12.92 16.29
C MET A 235 30.70 -13.11 16.21
N PHE A 236 30.22 -13.77 15.15
CA PHE A 236 28.79 -14.04 14.96
C PHE A 236 28.55 -15.54 14.93
N HIS A 237 27.73 -16.05 15.85
CA HIS A 237 27.26 -17.43 15.79
C HIS A 237 25.78 -17.45 15.41
N VAL A 238 25.49 -17.94 14.21
CA VAL A 238 24.11 -18.08 13.72
C VAL A 238 23.66 -19.51 14.04
N ILE A 239 22.71 -19.61 14.96
CA ILE A 239 22.14 -20.89 15.39
C ILE A 239 20.74 -20.99 14.79
N PHE A 240 20.53 -22.04 14.00
CA PHE A 240 19.24 -22.36 13.41
C PHE A 240 18.73 -23.69 13.95
N VAL A 241 17.57 -23.64 14.60
CA VAL A 241 16.95 -24.80 15.24
C VAL A 241 15.52 -24.98 14.74
N LYS A 242 15.04 -26.22 14.83
CA LYS A 242 13.64 -26.57 14.71
C LYS A 242 13.17 -27.06 16.07
N THR A 243 12.25 -26.33 16.71
CA THR A 243 11.53 -26.82 17.90
C THR A 243 10.10 -27.16 17.49
N THR A 244 9.11 -26.39 17.94
CA THR A 244 7.75 -26.42 17.41
C THR A 244 7.66 -25.71 16.06
N ASP A 245 8.43 -24.62 15.90
CA ASP A 245 8.64 -23.89 14.64
C ASP A 245 10.15 -23.74 14.38
N TYR A 246 10.51 -23.29 13.18
CA TYR A 246 11.87 -22.91 12.83
C TYR A 246 12.24 -21.62 13.55
N ALA A 247 13.41 -21.57 14.20
CA ALA A 247 13.86 -20.41 14.95
C ALA A 247 15.34 -20.13 14.72
N VAL A 248 15.68 -18.85 14.57
CA VAL A 248 17.05 -18.39 14.34
C VAL A 248 17.45 -17.48 15.49
N LYS A 249 18.69 -17.65 15.97
CA LYS A 249 19.34 -16.72 16.90
C LYS A 249 20.71 -16.35 16.37
N ILE A 250 21.08 -15.09 16.52
CA ILE A 250 22.42 -14.60 16.18
C ILE A 250 23.13 -14.19 17.47
N HIS A 251 24.04 -15.02 17.94
CA HIS A 251 24.89 -14.66 19.07
C HIS A 251 25.94 -13.65 18.61
N PHE A 252 26.09 -12.57 19.37
CA PHE A 252 27.08 -11.52 19.11
C PHE A 252 27.65 -11.03 20.44
N SER A 253 28.94 -11.29 20.67
CA SER A 253 29.58 -11.13 21.99
C SER A 253 29.45 -9.73 22.59
N LEU A 254 29.43 -8.67 21.76
CA LEU A 254 29.23 -7.30 22.22
C LEU A 254 27.80 -7.07 22.72
N MET A 255 26.81 -7.70 22.07
CA MET A 255 25.41 -7.63 22.51
C MET A 255 25.21 -8.40 23.82
N ASP A 256 25.87 -9.54 24.00
CA ASP A 256 25.79 -10.30 25.25
C ASP A 256 26.44 -9.54 26.41
N TRP A 257 27.59 -8.89 26.18
CA TRP A 257 28.20 -7.98 27.15
C TRP A 257 27.26 -6.81 27.49
N PHE A 258 26.64 -6.18 26.48
CA PHE A 258 25.70 -5.09 26.68
C PHE A 258 24.47 -5.53 27.49
N ASN A 259 23.90 -6.69 27.15
CA ASN A 259 22.77 -7.27 27.84
C ASN A 259 23.12 -7.58 29.30
N GLY A 260 24.24 -8.25 29.55
CA GLY A 260 24.67 -8.60 30.91
C GLY A 260 25.01 -7.39 31.78
N THR A 261 25.64 -6.36 31.19
CA THR A 261 26.14 -5.19 31.93
C THR A 261 25.07 -4.13 32.14
N PHE A 262 24.31 -3.78 31.09
CA PHE A 262 23.38 -2.66 31.12
C PHE A 262 21.92 -3.10 31.26
N VAL A 263 21.52 -4.19 30.61
CA VAL A 263 20.10 -4.59 30.57
C VAL A 263 19.74 -5.38 31.83
N THR A 264 20.49 -6.44 32.14
CA THR A 264 20.26 -7.34 33.28
C THR A 264 21.25 -7.13 34.42
N GLY A 265 21.99 -6.02 34.44
CA GLY A 265 23.02 -5.75 35.45
C GLY A 265 22.48 -5.47 36.85
N SER A 266 21.22 -5.02 36.96
CA SER A 266 20.51 -4.82 38.22
C SER A 266 19.00 -5.02 38.04
N GLU A 267 18.26 -5.24 39.12
CA GLU A 267 16.80 -5.32 39.05
C GLU A 267 16.18 -4.00 38.53
N GLY A 268 16.73 -2.86 38.93
CA GLY A 268 16.27 -1.54 38.46
C GLY A 268 16.50 -1.30 36.97
N SER A 269 17.66 -1.70 36.44
CA SER A 269 17.92 -1.61 34.99
C SER A 269 17.02 -2.57 34.21
N GLN A 270 16.77 -3.76 34.75
CA GLN A 270 15.90 -4.75 34.13
C GLN A 270 14.46 -4.24 34.00
N MET A 271 13.92 -3.64 35.07
CA MET A 271 12.61 -2.98 35.06
C MET A 271 12.56 -1.86 34.03
N PHE A 272 13.56 -0.97 34.01
CA PHE A 272 13.61 0.14 33.06
C PHE A 272 13.58 -0.34 31.59
N PHE A 273 14.45 -1.28 31.22
CA PHE A 273 14.55 -1.75 29.83
C PHE A 273 13.31 -2.52 29.40
N GLN A 274 12.74 -3.36 30.28
CA GLN A 274 11.55 -4.13 29.91
C GLN A 274 10.32 -3.21 29.76
N GLU A 275 10.13 -2.23 30.65
CA GLU A 275 9.08 -1.21 30.51
C GLU A 275 9.28 -0.37 29.25
N PHE A 276 10.51 0.05 28.97
CA PHE A 276 10.86 0.79 27.77
C PHE A 276 10.51 0.02 26.50
N VAL A 277 10.83 -1.28 26.43
CA VAL A 277 10.47 -2.12 25.29
C VAL A 277 8.96 -2.17 25.13
N VAL A 278 8.20 -2.48 26.18
CA VAL A 278 6.73 -2.59 26.10
C VAL A 278 6.07 -1.28 25.68
N ILE A 279 6.50 -0.15 26.27
CA ILE A 279 5.99 1.18 25.88
C ILE A 279 6.34 1.48 24.43
N SER A 280 7.56 1.13 24.00
CA SER A 280 8.00 1.33 22.63
C SER A 280 7.17 0.51 21.64
N GLU A 281 6.87 -0.76 21.93
CA GLU A 281 6.03 -1.61 21.07
C GLU A 281 4.66 -0.97 20.83
N ILE A 282 3.99 -0.53 21.88
CA ILE A 282 2.68 0.12 21.78
C ILE A 282 2.79 1.44 21.02
N LEU A 283 3.77 2.28 21.36
CA LEU A 283 3.96 3.59 20.73
C LEU A 283 4.24 3.45 19.22
N LEU A 284 5.14 2.54 18.85
CA LEU A 284 5.44 2.24 17.44
C LEU A 284 4.20 1.75 16.71
N GLY A 285 3.44 0.87 17.34
CA GLY A 285 2.21 0.35 16.77
C GLY A 285 1.20 1.46 16.47
N VAL A 286 0.98 2.39 17.41
CA VAL A 286 0.11 3.56 17.23
C VAL A 286 0.64 4.47 16.11
N LEU A 287 1.94 4.79 16.12
CA LEU A 287 2.58 5.63 15.10
C LEU A 287 2.42 5.03 13.69
N LEU A 288 2.62 3.71 13.55
CA LEU A 288 2.45 3.00 12.28
C LEU A 288 0.99 3.01 11.81
N ILE A 289 0.01 2.72 12.68
CA ILE A 289 -1.41 2.73 12.30
C ILE A 289 -1.81 4.12 11.79
N LEU A 290 -1.49 5.18 12.56
CA LEU A 290 -1.78 6.56 12.19
C LEU A 290 -0.95 7.04 10.97
N GLY A 291 0.14 6.35 10.64
CA GLY A 291 1.08 6.74 9.60
C GLY A 291 1.81 8.04 9.95
N LEU A 292 2.21 8.19 11.22
CA LEU A 292 2.98 9.32 11.75
C LEU A 292 4.42 8.89 12.03
N PHE A 293 5.39 9.63 11.52
CA PHE A 293 6.82 9.34 11.56
C PHE A 293 7.16 7.92 11.11
N THR A 294 6.53 7.47 10.02
CA THR A 294 6.55 6.07 9.56
C THR A 294 7.97 5.58 9.29
N PHE A 295 8.84 6.43 8.75
CA PHE A 295 10.27 6.08 8.57
C PHE A 295 10.95 5.77 9.91
N LEU A 296 10.76 6.62 10.92
CA LEU A 296 11.38 6.47 12.23
C LEU A 296 10.80 5.26 12.97
N SER A 297 9.49 5.08 12.94
CA SER A 297 8.85 3.93 13.60
C SER A 297 9.23 2.60 12.93
N SER A 298 9.28 2.53 11.60
CA SER A 298 9.78 1.33 10.89
C SER A 298 11.27 1.07 11.14
N ALA A 299 12.11 2.10 11.15
CA ALA A 299 13.54 1.95 11.44
C ALA A 299 13.80 1.48 12.88
N PHE A 300 13.09 2.06 13.85
CA PHE A 300 13.21 1.66 15.25
C PHE A 300 12.64 0.25 15.48
N SER A 301 11.57 -0.11 14.77
CA SER A 301 11.05 -1.48 14.77
C SER A 301 12.06 -2.50 14.23
N LEU A 302 12.81 -2.16 13.17
CA LEU A 302 13.91 -3.01 12.69
C LEU A 302 15.00 -3.17 13.75
N ALA A 303 15.35 -2.09 14.46
CA ALA A 303 16.33 -2.15 15.53
C ALA A 303 15.88 -3.06 16.68
N LEU A 304 14.60 -2.96 17.12
CA LEU A 304 14.04 -3.86 18.14
C LEU A 304 14.04 -5.32 17.70
N GLN A 305 13.62 -5.61 16.46
CA GLN A 305 13.64 -6.98 15.95
C GLN A 305 15.07 -7.53 15.82
N ALA A 306 16.03 -6.70 15.41
CA ALA A 306 17.43 -7.08 15.42
C ALA A 306 17.92 -7.39 16.84
N MET A 307 17.51 -6.61 17.84
CA MET A 307 17.80 -6.91 19.25
C MET A 307 17.19 -8.25 19.67
N PHE A 308 15.92 -8.52 19.37
CA PHE A 308 15.28 -9.80 19.70
C PHE A 308 15.96 -10.98 19.02
N LEU A 309 16.34 -10.84 17.75
CA LEU A 309 17.09 -11.85 17.01
C LEU A 309 18.44 -12.18 17.67
N MET A 310 19.08 -11.20 18.30
CA MET A 310 20.36 -11.37 18.97
C MET A 310 20.25 -11.85 20.43
N SER A 311 19.24 -11.39 21.18
CA SER A 311 19.07 -11.73 22.60
C SER A 311 18.33 -13.06 22.79
N THR A 312 17.11 -13.16 22.28
CA THR A 312 16.21 -14.31 22.52
C THR A 312 16.13 -15.25 21.31
N GLY A 313 16.51 -14.77 20.13
CA GLY A 313 16.18 -15.42 18.87
C GLY A 313 14.74 -15.12 18.46
N MET A 314 14.45 -15.38 17.18
CA MET A 314 13.14 -15.17 16.57
C MET A 314 12.68 -16.41 15.82
N TYR A 315 11.40 -16.74 15.99
CA TYR A 315 10.72 -17.78 15.21
C TYR A 315 10.42 -17.29 13.80
N LEU A 316 10.50 -18.18 12.81
CA LEU A 316 10.30 -17.84 11.39
C LEU A 316 8.88 -17.32 11.12
N SER A 317 7.90 -17.74 11.92
CA SER A 317 6.54 -17.19 11.94
C SER A 317 6.46 -15.68 12.17
N THR A 318 7.46 -15.04 12.80
CA THR A 318 7.49 -13.57 12.99
C THR A 318 8.37 -12.83 11.98
N TRP A 319 9.10 -13.52 11.09
CA TRP A 319 10.04 -12.88 10.16
C TRP A 319 9.38 -11.96 9.12
N TRP A 320 8.09 -12.13 8.86
CA TRP A 320 7.34 -11.21 8.01
C TRP A 320 7.41 -9.76 8.56
N MET A 321 7.57 -9.59 9.88
CA MET A 321 7.73 -8.28 10.53
C MET A 321 9.01 -7.55 10.09
N LEU A 322 10.09 -8.29 9.84
CA LEU A 322 11.35 -7.71 9.35
C LEU A 322 11.14 -7.16 7.94
N VAL A 323 10.54 -7.97 7.08
CA VAL A 323 10.26 -7.60 5.69
C VAL A 323 9.25 -6.44 5.64
N ALA A 324 8.23 -6.47 6.50
CA ALA A 324 7.25 -5.38 6.62
C ALA A 324 7.91 -4.08 7.07
N ALA A 325 8.78 -4.12 8.08
CA ALA A 325 9.48 -2.93 8.55
C ALA A 325 10.39 -2.33 7.46
N VAL A 326 11.11 -3.16 6.68
CA VAL A 326 11.88 -2.67 5.53
C VAL A 326 10.97 -2.04 4.46
N ALA A 327 9.86 -2.70 4.12
CA ALA A 327 8.93 -2.22 3.10
C ALA A 327 8.28 -0.87 3.48
N LEU A 328 8.11 -0.60 4.78
CA LEU A 328 7.45 0.60 5.30
C LEU A 328 8.40 1.78 5.55
N LEU A 329 9.72 1.59 5.46
CA LEU A 329 10.71 2.68 5.64
C LEU A 329 10.41 3.88 4.74
N PHE A 330 10.11 3.64 3.46
CA PHE A 330 10.00 4.72 2.47
C PHE A 330 8.59 4.82 1.89
N GLY A 331 7.94 5.96 2.10
CA GLY A 331 6.71 6.31 1.39
C GLY A 331 5.41 5.83 2.04
N ALA A 332 5.47 4.92 3.02
CA ALA A 332 4.27 4.33 3.62
C ALA A 332 3.43 5.33 4.44
N GLY A 333 4.03 6.39 4.98
CA GLY A 333 3.31 7.44 5.70
C GLY A 333 2.59 8.47 4.81
N HIS A 334 3.02 8.62 3.55
CA HIS A 334 2.51 9.67 2.65
C HIS A 334 1.15 9.33 2.02
N THR A 335 0.67 8.10 2.17
CA THR A 335 -0.65 7.70 1.65
C THR A 335 -1.55 7.30 2.81
N LEU A 336 -2.70 7.99 2.95
CA LEU A 336 -3.66 7.78 4.03
C LEU A 336 -2.99 7.70 5.42
N GLY A 337 -2.01 8.58 5.66
CA GLY A 337 -1.25 8.67 6.91
C GLY A 337 -0.99 10.12 7.27
N LEU A 338 -0.74 10.39 8.55
CA LEU A 338 -0.49 11.74 9.06
C LEU A 338 0.78 12.38 8.50
N ASP A 339 1.77 11.58 8.10
CA ASP A 339 3.00 12.06 7.46
C ASP A 339 2.74 12.85 6.18
N TYR A 340 1.62 12.60 5.48
CA TYR A 340 1.21 13.41 4.34
C TYR A 340 1.03 14.90 4.69
N TYR A 341 0.60 15.20 5.92
CA TYR A 341 0.36 16.56 6.40
C TYR A 341 1.50 17.07 7.27
N VAL A 342 2.02 16.22 8.17
CA VAL A 342 3.01 16.59 9.18
C VAL A 342 4.39 16.78 8.58
N ILE A 343 4.85 15.89 7.68
CA ILE A 343 6.22 15.98 7.13
C ILE A 343 6.41 17.26 6.30
N PRO A 344 5.51 17.68 5.39
CA PRO A 344 5.64 18.94 4.68
C PRO A 344 5.63 20.16 5.63
N ALA A 345 4.78 20.14 6.66
CA ALA A 345 4.73 21.20 7.65
C ALA A 345 6.05 21.27 8.45
N LEU A 346 6.56 20.14 8.92
CA LEU A 346 7.83 20.06 9.64
C LEU A 346 8.99 20.53 8.77
N LYS A 347 9.02 20.13 7.50
CA LYS A 347 10.03 20.58 6.52
C LYS A 347 10.01 22.09 6.32
N LYS A 348 8.83 22.70 6.24
CA LYS A 348 8.68 24.17 6.15
C LYS A 348 9.26 24.87 7.37
N HIS A 349 9.04 24.34 8.57
CA HIS A 349 9.61 24.89 9.80
C HIS A 349 11.13 24.65 9.90
N TRP A 350 11.60 23.45 9.55
CA TRP A 350 13.01 23.05 9.58
C TRP A 350 13.88 23.95 8.68
N LYS A 351 13.41 24.26 7.47
CA LYS A 351 14.06 25.21 6.54
C LYS A 351 14.24 26.62 7.15
N ASN A 352 13.51 26.97 8.21
CA ASN A 352 13.57 28.29 8.86
C ASN A 352 14.49 28.36 10.09
N VAL A 353 15.06 27.24 10.53
CA VAL A 353 15.92 27.19 11.70
C VAL A 353 17.33 27.71 11.36
N ARG A 354 17.86 28.64 12.19
CA ARG A 354 19.13 29.35 11.91
C ARG A 354 20.33 28.42 11.70
N PHE A 355 20.50 27.42 12.56
CA PHE A 355 21.64 26.49 12.44
C PHE A 355 21.49 25.59 11.21
N VAL A 356 20.26 25.19 10.86
CA VAL A 356 19.98 24.34 9.70
C VAL A 356 20.34 25.06 8.40
N ARG A 357 19.96 26.34 8.28
CA ARG A 357 20.36 27.17 7.14
C ARG A 357 21.87 27.37 7.08
N LYS A 358 22.52 27.60 8.23
CA LYS A 358 23.97 27.80 8.32
C LYS A 358 24.77 26.54 7.95
N LEU A 359 24.27 25.37 8.32
CA LEU A 359 24.92 24.08 8.06
C LEU A 359 24.44 23.40 6.77
N TYR A 360 23.54 24.05 6.01
CA TYR A 360 22.95 23.49 4.78
C TYR A 360 22.28 22.11 4.96
N ILE A 361 21.75 21.82 6.16
CA ILE A 361 21.07 20.54 6.48
C ILE A 361 19.56 20.66 6.20
N TYR A 362 19.19 21.34 5.12
CA TYR A 362 17.81 21.41 4.67
C TYR A 362 17.67 20.59 3.39
N ASN A 363 16.74 19.63 3.41
CA ASN A 363 16.40 18.86 2.23
C ASN A 363 15.29 19.58 1.46
N ASP A 364 15.36 19.54 0.13
CA ASP A 364 14.48 20.33 -0.74
C ASP A 364 13.09 19.76 -0.93
#